data_AF-A0A8C9FR22-F1
#
_entry.id   AF-A0A8C9FR22-F1
#
_cell.length_a   1.000
_cell.length_b   1.000
_cell.length_c   1.000
_cell.angle_alpha   90.00
_cell.angle_beta   90.00
_cell.angle_gamma   90.00
#
_symmetry.space_group_name_H-M   'P 1'
#
loop_
_entity.id
_entity.type
_entity.pdbx_description
1 polymer ?
#
loop_
_entity_poly.entity_id
_entity_poly.type
_entity_poly.pdbx_seq_one_letter_code
_entity_poly.pdbx_strand_id
1 'polypeptide(L)'
;ALPITQNIPKLVGHTQYYRDAMEQCHNYNARLCAERSVRLPFLDSQTGVAQSNCYIWMEKRHRGPGLAAGQLYSYPARRWRKKRRAHPPEDPRLSFPSIKPDPPRSPQTLPDEFWGAEDAVTPLGCSPQL
;
A
#
# COMPACT_ATOMS: atom_id res chain seq x y z
N ALA A 1 22.69 -68.73 -7.64
CA ALA A 1 22.41 -67.39 -7.10
C ALA A 1 23.53 -66.45 -7.53
N LEU A 2 23.23 -65.35 -8.22
CA LEU A 2 24.25 -64.34 -8.55
C LEU A 2 24.42 -63.38 -7.36
N PRO A 3 25.66 -63.01 -7.00
CA PRO A 3 25.89 -62.22 -5.79
C PRO A 3 25.44 -60.76 -5.97
N ILE A 4 24.74 -60.24 -4.96
CA ILE A 4 24.19 -58.87 -4.88
C ILE A 4 25.27 -57.78 -4.99
N THR A 5 26.55 -58.15 -4.83
CA THR A 5 27.71 -57.24 -4.82
C THR A 5 28.00 -56.54 -6.15
N GLN A 6 27.54 -57.04 -7.29
CA GLN A 6 27.87 -56.44 -8.61
C GLN A 6 27.13 -55.13 -8.93
N ASN A 7 26.10 -54.73 -8.16
CA ASN A 7 25.33 -53.49 -8.41
C ASN A 7 25.64 -52.34 -7.43
N ILE A 8 26.43 -52.56 -6.38
CA ILE A 8 26.72 -51.54 -5.36
C ILE A 8 27.37 -50.27 -5.96
N PRO A 9 28.40 -50.36 -6.84
CA PRO A 9 29.03 -49.15 -7.41
C PRO A 9 28.08 -48.28 -8.23
N LYS A 10 27.15 -48.91 -8.96
CA LYS A 10 26.17 -48.21 -9.80
C LYS A 10 25.12 -47.47 -8.98
N LEU A 11 24.70 -48.06 -7.86
CA LEU A 11 23.74 -47.44 -6.93
C LEU A 11 24.38 -46.28 -6.16
N VAL A 12 25.60 -46.46 -5.65
CA VAL A 12 26.35 -45.41 -4.96
C VAL A 12 26.62 -44.22 -5.90
N GLY A 13 27.04 -44.50 -7.15
CA GLY A 13 27.23 -43.48 -8.18
C GLY A 13 25.95 -42.69 -8.51
N HIS A 14 24.79 -43.34 -8.59
CA HIS A 14 23.50 -42.65 -8.76
C HIS A 14 23.16 -41.77 -7.56
N THR A 15 23.38 -42.25 -6.33
CA THR A 15 23.10 -41.45 -5.13
C THR A 15 24.03 -40.24 -4.99
N GLN A 16 25.28 -40.35 -5.42
CA GLN A 16 26.21 -39.22 -5.42
C GLN A 16 25.86 -38.22 -6.53
N TYR A 17 25.69 -38.68 -7.77
CA TYR A 17 25.30 -37.82 -8.90
C TYR A 17 23.99 -37.04 -8.64
N TYR A 18 22.98 -37.69 -8.05
CA TYR A 18 21.73 -37.01 -7.70
C TYR A 18 21.92 -35.97 -6.59
N ARG A 19 22.77 -36.24 -5.58
CA ARG A 19 23.13 -35.26 -4.54
C ARG A 19 23.86 -34.06 -5.14
N ASP A 20 24.87 -34.30 -5.97
CA ASP A 20 25.66 -33.25 -6.61
C ASP A 20 24.78 -32.37 -7.51
N ALA A 21 23.83 -32.98 -8.25
CA ALA A 21 22.85 -32.26 -9.06
C ALA A 21 21.91 -31.40 -8.20
N MET A 22 21.38 -31.94 -7.10
CA MET A 22 20.54 -31.19 -6.15
C MET A 22 21.29 -30.03 -5.49
N GLU A 23 22.58 -30.22 -5.16
CA GLU A 23 23.44 -29.18 -4.61
C GLU A 23 23.74 -28.08 -5.65
N GLN A 24 24.02 -28.45 -6.91
CA GLN A 24 24.15 -27.49 -8.01
C GLN A 24 22.87 -26.68 -8.23
N CYS A 25 21.69 -27.32 -8.19
CA CYS A 25 20.40 -26.63 -8.25
C CYS A 25 20.20 -25.66 -7.07
N HIS A 26 20.57 -26.06 -5.85
CA HIS A 26 20.50 -25.20 -4.67
C HIS A 26 21.43 -23.98 -4.81
N ASN A 27 22.69 -24.20 -5.19
CA ASN A 27 23.69 -23.16 -5.39
C ASN A 27 23.31 -22.18 -6.51
N TYR A 28 22.69 -22.67 -7.60
CA TYR A 28 22.14 -21.82 -8.65
C TYR A 28 20.96 -20.96 -8.14
N ASN A 29 20.02 -21.55 -7.39
CA ASN A 29 18.89 -20.81 -6.82
C ASN A 29 19.35 -19.75 -5.82
N ALA A 30 20.33 -20.06 -4.96
CA ALA A 30 20.92 -19.10 -4.03
C ALA A 30 21.53 -17.88 -4.77
N ARG A 31 22.29 -18.13 -5.85
CA ARG A 31 22.84 -17.06 -6.72
C ARG A 31 21.73 -16.23 -7.37
N LEU A 32 20.69 -16.87 -7.90
CA LEU A 32 19.55 -16.22 -8.53
C LEU A 32 18.78 -15.32 -7.53
N CYS A 33 18.62 -15.76 -6.28
CA CYS A 33 18.04 -14.96 -5.21
C CYS A 33 18.91 -13.75 -4.85
N ALA A 34 20.23 -13.93 -4.75
CA ALA A 34 21.18 -12.84 -4.50
C ALA A 34 21.11 -11.78 -5.62
N GLU A 35 21.26 -12.19 -6.89
CA GLU A 35 21.15 -11.29 -8.05
C GLU A 35 19.80 -10.56 -8.11
N ARG A 36 18.69 -11.26 -7.84
CA ARG A 36 17.35 -10.65 -7.77
C ARG A 36 17.29 -9.57 -6.69
N SER A 37 17.86 -9.82 -5.51
CA SER A 37 17.85 -8.84 -4.41
C SER A 37 18.66 -7.58 -4.71
N VAL A 38 19.79 -7.72 -5.39
CA VAL A 38 20.69 -6.60 -5.78
C VAL A 38 20.08 -5.73 -6.89
N ARG A 39 19.22 -6.28 -7.75
CA ARG A 39 18.54 -5.54 -8.84
C ARG A 39 17.26 -4.83 -8.42
N LEU A 40 16.83 -4.93 -7.15
CA LEU A 40 15.62 -4.26 -6.66
C LEU A 40 15.97 -2.98 -5.88
N PRO A 41 15.15 -1.90 -5.99
CA PRO A 41 13.92 -1.81 -6.79
C PRO A 41 14.18 -1.63 -8.28
N PHE A 42 13.29 -2.17 -9.12
CA PHE A 42 13.33 -1.98 -10.57
C PHE A 42 12.65 -0.65 -10.94
N LEU A 43 13.35 0.24 -11.66
CA LEU A 43 12.77 1.51 -12.10
C LEU A 43 12.09 1.36 -13.47
N ASP A 44 10.76 1.43 -13.49
CA ASP A 44 9.98 1.40 -14.72
C ASP A 44 9.99 2.78 -15.41
N SER A 45 10.49 2.82 -16.65
CA SER A 45 10.63 4.06 -17.42
C SER A 45 9.31 4.64 -17.93
N GLN A 46 8.25 3.84 -18.06
CA GLN A 46 6.95 4.33 -18.56
C GLN A 46 6.12 4.98 -17.45
N THR A 47 6.17 4.43 -16.24
CA THR A 47 5.37 4.91 -15.09
C THR A 47 6.17 5.74 -14.08
N GLY A 48 7.51 5.70 -14.14
CA GLY A 48 8.38 6.31 -13.13
C GLY A 48 8.37 5.58 -11.78
N VAL A 49 7.71 4.42 -11.68
CA VAL A 49 7.57 3.68 -10.42
C VAL A 49 8.81 2.82 -10.16
N ALA A 50 9.41 3.00 -8.99
CA ALA A 50 10.40 2.07 -8.43
C ALA A 50 9.69 0.81 -7.91
N GLN A 51 9.49 -0.16 -8.80
CA GLN A 51 8.79 -1.42 -8.53
C GLN A 51 9.58 -2.34 -7.59
N SER A 52 8.84 -3.11 -6.81
CA SER A 52 9.34 -4.11 -5.86
C SER A 52 8.35 -5.27 -5.80
N ASN A 53 8.63 -6.30 -4.99
CA ASN A 53 7.72 -7.43 -4.78
C ASN A 53 6.29 -6.95 -4.45
N CYS A 54 5.34 -7.25 -5.34
CA CYS A 54 3.94 -6.88 -5.22
C CYS A 54 3.08 -8.09 -4.80
N TYR A 55 1.88 -7.81 -4.27
CA TYR A 55 0.93 -8.81 -3.78
C TYR A 55 -0.44 -8.70 -4.49
N ILE A 56 -0.45 -8.15 -5.71
CA ILE A 56 -1.67 -7.98 -6.52
C ILE A 56 -2.16 -9.30 -7.14
N TRP A 57 -1.23 -10.24 -7.34
CA TRP A 57 -1.51 -11.55 -7.95
C TRP A 57 -2.05 -12.52 -6.90
N MET A 58 -3.37 -12.68 -6.87
CA MET A 58 -4.07 -13.59 -5.96
C MET A 58 -4.62 -14.82 -6.69
N GLU A 59 -4.28 -16.01 -6.22
CA GLU A 59 -4.82 -17.28 -6.73
C GLU A 59 -6.32 -17.47 -6.43
N LYS A 60 -6.99 -18.33 -7.21
CA LYS A 60 -8.41 -18.69 -7.02
C LYS A 60 -8.71 -19.24 -5.61
N ARG A 61 -7.77 -19.97 -4.99
CA ARG A 61 -7.91 -20.50 -3.62
C ARG A 61 -7.92 -19.41 -2.53
N HIS A 62 -7.45 -18.20 -2.83
CA HIS A 62 -7.50 -17.05 -1.93
C HIS A 62 -8.82 -16.27 -2.03
N ARG A 63 -9.70 -16.62 -2.97
CA ARG A 63 -11.00 -15.96 -3.14
C ARG A 63 -11.98 -16.45 -2.09
N GLY A 64 -12.23 -15.62 -1.08
CA GLY A 64 -13.29 -15.84 -0.09
C GLY A 64 -14.63 -15.22 -0.51
N PRO A 65 -15.71 -15.47 0.26
CA PRO A 65 -16.97 -14.75 0.11
C PRO A 65 -16.78 -13.24 0.37
N GLY A 66 -17.70 -12.41 -0.14
CA GLY A 66 -17.75 -11.00 0.24
C GLY A 66 -17.97 -10.80 1.73
N LEU A 67 -17.41 -9.72 2.28
CA LEU A 67 -17.52 -9.36 3.71
C LEU A 67 -18.51 -8.20 3.93
N ALA A 68 -18.71 -7.35 2.94
CA ALA A 68 -19.68 -6.25 2.95
C ALA A 68 -20.87 -6.53 2.02
N ALA A 69 -22.00 -5.88 2.27
CA ALA A 69 -23.17 -5.94 1.38
C ALA A 69 -22.80 -5.53 -0.07
N GLY A 70 -23.28 -6.28 -1.06
CA GLY A 70 -22.95 -6.08 -2.48
C GLY A 70 -21.56 -6.57 -2.92
N GLN A 71 -20.69 -7.03 -2.00
CA GLN A 71 -19.40 -7.59 -2.36
C GLN A 71 -19.54 -9.05 -2.81
N LEU A 72 -19.11 -9.37 -4.04
CA LEU A 72 -19.13 -10.76 -4.53
C LEU A 72 -18.02 -11.62 -3.89
N TYR A 73 -16.82 -11.07 -3.78
CA TYR A 73 -15.63 -11.79 -3.32
C TYR A 73 -14.71 -10.93 -2.45
N SER A 74 -14.04 -11.58 -1.51
CA SER A 74 -12.97 -10.98 -0.69
C SER A 74 -11.64 -11.70 -0.92
N TYR A 75 -10.53 -11.02 -0.65
CA TYR A 75 -9.17 -11.58 -0.70
C TYR A 75 -8.41 -11.23 0.60
N PRO A 76 -7.40 -12.02 1.02
CA PRO A 76 -6.66 -11.79 2.25
C PRO A 76 -5.99 -10.42 2.29
N ALA A 77 -6.43 -9.56 3.22
CA ALA A 77 -5.84 -8.25 3.43
C ALA A 77 -4.48 -8.36 4.14
N ARG A 78 -3.44 -7.75 3.56
CA ARG A 78 -2.10 -7.70 4.17
C ARG A 78 -2.04 -6.63 5.25
N ARG A 79 -1.76 -7.04 6.50
CA ARG A 79 -1.56 -6.11 7.62
C ARG A 79 -0.36 -5.19 7.35
N TRP A 80 -0.53 -3.90 7.59
CA TRP A 80 0.51 -2.88 7.43
C TRP A 80 0.47 -1.90 8.60
N ARG A 81 1.59 -1.19 8.85
CA ARG A 81 1.69 -0.17 9.89
C ARG A 81 2.62 0.95 9.42
N LYS A 82 2.12 2.19 9.41
CA LYS A 82 2.92 3.38 9.10
C LYS A 82 3.97 3.59 10.20
N LYS A 83 5.26 3.68 9.84
CA LYS A 83 6.31 4.03 10.81
C LYS A 83 6.14 5.50 11.20
N ARG A 84 6.10 5.80 12.52
CA ARG A 84 6.11 7.18 13.03
C ARG A 84 7.47 7.81 12.69
N ARG A 85 7.48 8.98 12.06
CA ARG A 85 8.72 9.75 11.87
C ARG A 85 9.17 10.29 13.24
N ALA A 86 10.44 10.15 13.57
CA ALA A 86 11.02 10.72 14.79
C ALA A 86 11.40 12.17 14.52
N HIS A 87 10.39 13.04 14.53
CA HIS A 87 10.44 14.46 14.13
C HIS A 87 10.81 14.69 12.65
N PRO A 88 10.41 15.83 12.05
CA PRO A 88 11.15 16.39 10.93
C PRO A 88 12.53 16.85 11.42
N PRO A 89 13.56 16.86 10.57
CA PRO A 89 14.63 17.84 10.72
C PRO A 89 13.98 19.22 10.60
N GLU A 90 14.07 20.03 11.66
CA GLU A 90 13.73 21.45 11.61
C GLU A 90 14.80 22.17 10.77
N ASP A 91 14.76 22.01 9.44
CA ASP A 91 15.46 22.92 8.53
C ASP A 91 14.61 24.20 8.45
N PRO A 92 15.08 25.35 8.96
CA PRO A 92 14.28 26.57 9.02
C PRO A 92 13.81 27.04 7.63
N ARG A 93 14.47 26.59 6.55
CA ARG A 93 14.14 26.88 5.16
C ARG A 93 12.97 26.04 4.61
N LEU A 94 12.58 24.99 5.34
CA LEU A 94 11.43 24.12 5.01
C LEU A 94 10.23 24.37 5.94
N SER A 95 10.33 25.35 6.85
CA SER A 95 9.17 25.82 7.63
C SER A 95 8.15 26.44 6.68
N PHE A 96 6.91 25.95 6.71
CA PHE A 96 5.81 26.62 6.03
C PHE A 96 5.64 28.03 6.61
N PRO A 97 5.45 29.06 5.77
CA PRO A 97 5.08 30.38 6.27
C PRO A 97 3.76 30.27 7.04
N SER A 98 3.74 30.75 8.28
CA SER A 98 2.50 30.84 9.04
C SER A 98 1.58 31.82 8.33
N ILE A 99 0.54 31.31 7.66
CA ILE A 99 -0.55 32.11 7.12
C ILE A 99 -1.25 32.76 8.33
N LYS A 100 -0.86 34.00 8.64
CA LYS A 100 -1.60 34.81 9.60
C LYS A 100 -2.94 35.14 8.95
N PRO A 101 -4.09 34.82 9.57
CA PRO A 101 -5.36 35.36 9.10
C PRO A 101 -5.30 36.89 9.22
N ASP A 102 -5.79 37.59 8.19
CA ASP A 102 -5.91 39.04 8.25
C ASP A 102 -6.78 39.45 9.45
N PRO A 103 -6.42 40.51 10.18
CA PRO A 103 -7.27 41.03 11.24
C PRO A 103 -8.61 41.46 10.64
N PRO A 104 -9.75 41.22 11.33
CA PRO A 104 -11.04 41.64 10.82
C PRO A 104 -11.05 43.16 10.62
N ARG A 105 -11.35 43.61 9.38
CA ARG A 105 -11.67 45.02 9.13
C ARG A 105 -12.76 45.43 10.10
N SER A 106 -12.52 46.50 10.84
CA SER A 106 -13.50 47.08 11.75
C SER A 106 -14.80 47.42 11.00
N PRO A 107 -15.98 47.27 11.63
CA PRO A 107 -17.23 47.70 11.02
C PRO A 107 -17.17 49.21 10.78
N GLN A 108 -17.18 49.63 9.52
CA GLN A 108 -17.47 51.02 9.20
C GLN A 108 -18.98 51.21 9.34
N THR A 109 -19.36 52.16 10.19
CA THR A 109 -20.75 52.58 10.39
C THR A 109 -21.39 53.00 9.07
N LEU A 110 -22.52 52.37 8.74
CA LEU A 110 -23.42 52.85 7.69
C LEU A 110 -24.02 54.20 8.11
N PRO A 111 -24.18 55.17 7.19
CA PRO A 111 -25.13 56.25 7.37
C PRO A 111 -26.55 55.75 7.07
N ASP A 112 -27.52 56.17 7.89
CA ASP A 112 -28.95 55.94 7.65
C ASP A 112 -29.43 56.72 6.43
N GLU A 113 -29.91 56.06 5.37
CA GLU A 113 -30.90 56.65 4.46
C GLU A 113 -32.02 55.66 4.08
N PHE A 114 -33.07 55.78 4.88
CA PHE A 114 -34.49 55.58 4.58
C PHE A 114 -34.89 55.56 3.09
N TRP A 115 -35.42 54.42 2.64
CA TRP A 115 -36.52 54.35 1.68
C TRP A 115 -37.57 53.35 2.20
N GLY A 116 -38.83 53.79 2.28
CA GLY A 116 -39.88 53.05 2.98
C GLY A 116 -40.64 52.01 2.14
N ALA A 117 -41.50 51.25 2.83
CA ALA A 117 -42.86 50.79 2.45
C ALA A 117 -43.08 50.24 1.02
N GLU A 118 -43.68 49.07 0.76
CA GLU A 118 -44.45 48.07 1.54
C GLU A 118 -44.01 46.64 1.11
N ASP A 119 -44.54 45.47 1.51
CA ASP A 119 -45.76 45.11 2.25
C ASP A 119 -45.59 43.76 3.02
N ALA A 120 -46.60 43.42 3.81
CA ALA A 120 -47.03 42.14 4.39
C ALA A 120 -46.30 40.83 4.01
N VAL A 121 -45.80 40.12 5.04
CA VAL A 121 -46.47 38.93 5.65
C VAL A 121 -45.47 38.21 6.59
N THR A 122 -45.85 38.02 7.84
CA THR A 122 -45.27 37.05 8.80
C THR A 122 -46.37 36.57 9.76
N PRO A 123 -46.18 35.48 10.51
CA PRO A 123 -45.30 34.32 10.32
C PRO A 123 -46.11 33.00 10.37
N LEU A 124 -45.43 31.86 10.46
CA LEU A 124 -45.79 30.57 11.11
C LEU A 124 -44.98 29.44 10.42
N GLY A 125 -44.30 28.53 11.10
CA GLY A 125 -44.02 28.37 12.53
C GLY A 125 -42.98 27.25 12.71
N CYS A 126 -42.27 27.23 13.84
CA CYS A 126 -41.23 26.23 14.11
C CYS A 126 -41.80 25.08 14.95
N SER A 127 -41.63 23.81 14.54
CA SER A 127 -41.46 22.64 15.44
C SER A 127 -41.15 21.32 14.70
N PRO A 128 -40.64 20.28 15.39
CA PRO A 128 -39.75 19.30 14.76
C PRO A 128 -40.19 17.82 14.87
N GLN A 129 -39.30 16.94 14.37
CA GLN A 129 -39.16 15.50 14.64
C GLN A 129 -40.27 14.52 14.20
N LEU A 130 -39.83 13.56 13.39
CA LEU A 130 -40.11 12.12 13.51
C LEU A 130 -38.83 11.36 13.09
#